data_AF-A0A317W5B0-F1
#
_entry.id   AF-A0A317W5B0-F1
#
_cell.length_a   1.000
_cell.length_b   1.000
_cell.length_c   1.000
_cell.angle_alpha   90.00
_cell.angle_beta   90.00
_cell.angle_gamma   90.00
#
_symmetry.space_group_name_H-M   'P 1'
#
loop_
_entity.id
_entity.type
_entity.pdbx_description
1 polymer ?
#
loop_
_entity_poly.entity_id
_entity_poly.type
_entity_poly.pdbx_seq_one_letter_code
_entity_poly.pdbx_strand_id
1 'polypeptide(L)'
;MAVETAPPSSPVPIPELTKIATEACDTSLKDATEYEHTKVGEWNSQIINSILKALITATAPTTPSTAPPYRFTVNSTIVQQGLIDKSAAADGAAGNAGKRGMHSASGAFWDVNRDGMWTFKYPGAEERGLDVVVSVTWFALS
;
A
#
# COMPACT_ATOMS: atom_id res chain seq x y z
N MET A 1 -9.03 -0.40 -31.30
CA MET A 1 -8.81 0.88 -30.61
C MET A 1 -9.58 0.79 -29.30
N ALA A 2 -8.92 0.55 -28.18
CA ALA A 2 -9.59 0.59 -26.88
C ALA A 2 -9.96 2.05 -26.62
N VAL A 3 -11.25 2.32 -26.39
CA VAL A 3 -11.73 3.64 -25.98
C VAL A 3 -11.11 3.91 -24.61
N GLU A 4 -10.34 4.98 -24.50
CA GLU A 4 -9.76 5.41 -23.23
C GLU A 4 -10.89 5.91 -22.33
N THR A 5 -11.45 4.98 -21.57
CA THR A 5 -12.38 5.27 -20.49
C THR A 5 -11.67 6.13 -19.46
N ALA A 6 -12.28 7.27 -19.10
CA ALA A 6 -11.79 8.14 -18.04
C ALA A 6 -11.36 7.31 -16.82
N PRO A 7 -10.23 7.65 -16.17
CA PRO A 7 -9.73 6.85 -15.05
C PRO A 7 -10.84 6.71 -13.99
N PRO A 8 -11.06 5.49 -13.45
CA PRO A 8 -12.09 5.26 -12.45
C PRO A 8 -11.90 6.25 -11.30
N SER A 9 -12.98 6.95 -10.92
CA SER A 9 -12.90 7.95 -9.86
C SER A 9 -12.59 7.25 -8.54
N SER A 10 -11.38 7.44 -8.04
CA SER A 10 -10.99 6.92 -6.73
C SER A 10 -11.90 7.53 -5.64
N PRO A 11 -12.36 6.74 -4.65
CA PRO A 11 -13.28 7.21 -3.61
C PRO A 11 -12.69 8.30 -2.71
N VAL A 12 -11.36 8.43 -2.72
CA VAL A 12 -10.60 9.51 -2.10
C VAL A 12 -9.55 9.98 -3.10
N PRO A 13 -9.15 11.27 -3.09
CA PRO A 13 -8.10 11.75 -3.99
C PRO A 13 -6.80 10.94 -3.84
N ILE A 14 -6.12 10.64 -4.95
CA ILE A 14 -4.86 9.88 -4.93
C ILE A 14 -3.79 10.48 -3.99
N PRO A 15 -3.61 11.81 -3.89
CA PRO A 15 -2.70 12.39 -2.90
C PRO A 15 -3.08 12.04 -1.46
N GLU A 16 -4.37 11.95 -1.14
CA GLU A 16 -4.85 11.57 0.19
C GLU A 16 -4.62 10.07 0.45
N LEU A 17 -4.84 9.20 -0.54
CA LEU A 17 -4.47 7.78 -0.43
C LEU A 17 -2.97 7.60 -0.17
N THR A 18 -2.15 8.37 -0.88
CA THR A 18 -0.70 8.35 -0.72
C THR A 18 -0.31 8.74 0.69
N LYS A 19 -0.92 9.81 1.22
CA LYS A 19 -0.72 10.27 2.59
C LYS A 19 -1.14 9.21 3.61
N ILE A 20 -2.36 8.68 3.51
CA ILE A 20 -2.89 7.62 4.39
C ILE A 20 -1.95 6.41 4.43
N ALA A 21 -1.50 5.94 3.26
CA ALA A 21 -0.60 4.78 3.17
C ALA A 21 0.79 5.09 3.74
N THR A 22 1.30 6.30 3.52
CA THR A 22 2.59 6.77 4.07
C THR A 22 2.54 6.79 5.60
N GLU A 23 1.54 7.46 6.18
CA GLU A 23 1.37 7.56 7.64
C GLU A 23 1.18 6.19 8.30
N ALA A 24 0.44 5.29 7.65
CA ALA A 24 0.26 3.92 8.13
C ALA A 24 1.58 3.12 8.14
N CYS A 25 2.41 3.27 7.10
CA CYS A 25 3.72 2.63 7.04
C CYS A 25 4.70 3.24 8.04
N ASP A 26 4.79 4.57 8.11
CA ASP A 26 5.63 5.31 9.06
C ASP A 26 5.33 4.88 10.50
N THR A 27 4.05 4.84 10.86
CA THR A 27 3.60 4.48 12.21
C THR A 27 3.93 3.03 12.54
N SER A 28 3.65 2.10 11.62
CA SER A 28 3.84 0.66 11.85
C SER A 28 5.31 0.26 11.90
N LEU A 29 6.18 0.99 11.20
CA LEU A 29 7.60 0.72 11.12
C LEU A 29 8.46 1.66 11.97
N LYS A 30 7.87 2.56 12.78
CA LYS A 30 8.59 3.63 13.47
C LYS A 30 9.86 3.17 14.23
N ASP A 31 9.80 2.00 14.86
CA ASP A 31 10.89 1.43 15.67
C ASP A 31 11.73 0.39 14.91
N ALA A 32 11.35 0.06 13.68
CA ALA A 32 12.06 -0.91 12.85
C ALA A 32 13.32 -0.27 12.27
N THR A 33 14.48 -0.86 12.57
CA THR A 33 15.78 -0.45 12.02
C THR A 33 16.27 -1.39 10.93
N GLU A 34 15.72 -2.60 10.88
CA GLU A 34 15.99 -3.62 9.87
C GLU A 34 14.77 -4.53 9.68
N TYR A 35 14.81 -5.41 8.68
CA TYR A 35 13.80 -6.44 8.51
C TYR A 35 13.82 -7.45 9.66
N GLU A 36 12.67 -7.61 10.34
CA GLU A 36 12.48 -8.61 11.39
C GLU A 36 11.36 -9.58 11.00
N HIS A 37 11.71 -10.80 10.60
CA HIS A 37 10.74 -11.79 10.10
C HIS A 37 9.59 -12.07 11.08
N THR A 38 9.85 -12.07 12.38
CA THR A 38 8.84 -12.32 13.41
C THR A 38 7.84 -11.18 13.57
N LYS A 39 8.18 -9.95 13.16
CA LYS A 39 7.32 -8.77 13.29
C LYS A 39 6.51 -8.45 12.04
N VAL A 40 6.85 -9.01 10.88
CA VAL A 40 6.17 -8.68 9.60
C VAL A 40 4.66 -8.93 9.63
N GLY A 41 4.20 -9.93 10.37
CA GLY A 41 2.77 -10.21 10.55
C GLY A 41 2.05 -9.10 11.32
N GLU A 42 2.69 -8.58 12.36
CA GLU A 42 2.19 -7.45 13.14
C GLU A 42 2.19 -6.17 12.30
N TRP A 43 3.30 -5.85 11.64
CA TRP A 43 3.43 -4.66 10.80
C TRP A 43 2.39 -4.62 9.69
N ASN A 44 2.22 -5.72 8.94
CA ASN A 44 1.18 -5.80 7.91
C ASN A 44 -0.23 -5.60 8.50
N SER A 45 -0.50 -6.21 9.65
CA SER A 45 -1.80 -6.05 10.31
C SER A 45 -2.05 -4.60 10.72
N GLN A 46 -1.04 -3.91 11.25
CA GLN A 46 -1.14 -2.49 11.64
C GLN A 46 -1.35 -1.59 10.41
N ILE A 47 -0.60 -1.80 9.33
CA ILE A 47 -0.74 -1.06 8.07
C ILE A 47 -2.16 -1.24 7.51
N ILE A 48 -2.59 -2.48 7.33
CA ILE A 48 -3.91 -2.83 6.77
C ILE A 48 -5.04 -2.19 7.59
N ASN A 49 -5.01 -2.35 8.91
CA ASN A 49 -6.06 -1.83 9.78
C ASN A 49 -6.09 -0.30 9.81
N SER A 50 -4.93 0.36 9.75
CA SER A 50 -4.85 1.83 9.75
C SER A 50 -5.43 2.41 8.47
N ILE A 51 -5.06 1.83 7.31
CA ILE A 51 -5.57 2.26 6.00
C ILE A 51 -7.07 1.98 5.90
N LEU A 52 -7.54 0.79 6.28
CA LEU A 52 -8.98 0.47 6.26
C LEU A 52 -9.79 1.44 7.11
N LYS A 53 -9.34 1.77 8.33
CA LYS A 53 -10.02 2.74 9.19
C LYS A 53 -10.10 4.12 8.53
N ALA A 54 -8.99 4.60 7.98
CA ALA A 54 -8.95 5.90 7.31
C ALA A 54 -9.89 5.96 6.09
N LEU A 55 -9.91 4.92 5.26
CA LEU A 55 -10.81 4.82 4.10
C LEU A 55 -12.28 4.81 4.52
N ILE A 56 -12.63 4.01 5.52
CA ILE A 56 -14.00 3.94 6.04
C ILE A 56 -14.44 5.30 6.58
N THR A 57 -13.58 5.98 7.35
CA THR A 57 -13.88 7.31 7.88
C THR A 57 -14.03 8.35 6.77
N ALA A 58 -13.12 8.37 5.79
CA ALA A 58 -13.13 9.35 4.70
C ALA A 58 -14.33 9.18 3.76
N THR A 59 -14.91 7.98 3.69
CA THR A 59 -16.03 7.65 2.79
C THR A 59 -17.34 7.41 3.52
N ALA A 60 -17.37 7.61 4.85
CA ALA A 60 -18.56 7.43 5.66
C ALA A 60 -19.68 8.38 5.18
N PRO A 61 -20.91 7.89 4.98
CA PRO A 61 -22.05 8.76 4.68
C PRO A 61 -22.28 9.78 5.80
N THR A 62 -22.61 11.01 5.43
CA THR A 62 -22.99 12.06 6.40
C THR A 62 -24.34 11.79 7.06
N THR A 63 -25.18 10.97 6.43
CA THR A 63 -26.51 10.61 6.92
C THR A 63 -26.47 9.21 7.54
N PRO A 64 -26.81 9.05 8.84
CA PRO A 64 -26.66 7.77 9.55
C PRO A 64 -27.45 6.58 8.99
N SER A 65 -28.53 6.83 8.24
CA SER A 65 -29.36 5.78 7.63
C SER A 65 -28.87 5.32 6.25
N THR A 66 -27.82 5.95 5.73
CA THR A 66 -27.26 5.60 4.41
C THR A 66 -26.20 4.50 4.59
N ALA A 67 -26.29 3.45 3.77
CA ALA A 67 -25.29 2.39 3.78
C ALA A 67 -23.92 2.91 3.30
N PRO A 68 -22.79 2.32 3.76
CA PRO A 68 -21.47 2.66 3.24
C PRO A 68 -21.40 2.53 1.72
N PRO A 69 -20.83 3.51 0.99
CA PRO A 69 -20.87 3.52 -0.47
C PRO A 69 -19.89 2.55 -1.13
N TYR A 70 -18.88 2.07 -0.38
CA TYR A 70 -17.82 1.22 -0.90
C TYR A 70 -17.55 0.00 -0.02
N ARG A 71 -17.05 -1.07 -0.65
CA ARG A 71 -16.26 -2.13 0.00
C ARG A 71 -14.80 -1.96 -0.38
N PHE A 72 -13.91 -2.28 0.55
CA PHE A 72 -12.47 -2.15 0.36
C PHE A 72 -11.76 -3.47 0.57
N THR A 73 -10.70 -3.70 -0.21
CA THR A 73 -9.63 -4.63 0.16
C THR A 73 -8.32 -3.84 0.27
N VAL A 74 -7.53 -4.17 1.28
CA VAL A 74 -6.18 -3.62 1.46
C VAL A 74 -5.22 -4.79 1.57
N ASN A 75 -4.33 -4.90 0.60
CA ASN A 75 -3.22 -5.85 0.60
C ASN A 75 -1.94 -5.08 0.99
N SER A 76 -1.17 -5.62 1.93
CA SER A 76 0.15 -5.12 2.29
C SER A 76 1.15 -6.27 2.17
N THR A 77 2.25 -6.02 1.48
CA THR A 77 3.35 -6.96 1.26
C THR A 77 4.64 -6.32 1.74
N ILE A 78 5.31 -6.96 2.70
CA ILE A 78 6.64 -6.56 3.18
C ILE A 78 7.65 -7.56 2.63
N VAL A 79 8.66 -7.06 1.92
CA VAL A 79 9.69 -7.87 1.27
C VAL A 79 11.04 -7.52 1.90
N GLN A 80 11.74 -8.55 2.39
CA GLN A 80 13.14 -8.40 2.77
C GLN A 80 13.98 -8.17 1.51
N GLN A 81 14.73 -7.06 1.47
CA GLN A 81 15.78 -6.88 0.48
C GLN A 81 16.96 -7.79 0.86
N GLY A 82 17.65 -8.35 -0.13
CA GLY A 82 18.79 -9.23 0.12
C GLY A 82 19.80 -8.60 1.09
N LEU A 83 20.50 -9.44 1.87
CA LEU A 83 21.46 -9.01 2.88
C LEU A 83 22.37 -7.90 2.34
N ILE A 84 22.13 -6.66 2.78
CA ILE A 84 23.07 -5.57 2.61
C ILE A 84 24.17 -5.85 3.62
N ASP A 85 25.30 -6.37 3.16
CA ASP A 85 26.50 -6.36 3.99
C ASP A 85 26.85 -4.89 4.25
N LYS A 86 26.61 -4.42 5.49
CA LYS A 86 26.88 -3.02 5.88
C LYS A 86 28.36 -2.66 5.67
N SER A 87 29.27 -3.64 5.62
CA SER A 87 30.68 -3.41 5.28
C SER A 87 30.92 -3.18 3.78
N ALA A 88 30.10 -3.77 2.90
CA ALA A 88 30.14 -3.56 1.45
C ALA A 88 29.50 -2.23 1.01
N ALA A 89 28.68 -1.62 1.88
CA ALA A 89 28.06 -0.32 1.62
C ALA A 89 29.04 0.86 1.71
N ALA A 90 30.20 0.67 2.37
CA ALA A 90 31.22 1.70 2.56
C ALA A 90 31.95 2.09 1.24
N ASP A 91 31.98 1.19 0.25
CA ASP A 91 32.72 1.39 -1.01
C ASP A 91 31.86 1.94 -2.17
N GLY A 92 30.67 2.49 -1.88
CA GLY A 92 29.80 3.09 -2.91
C GLY A 92 29.11 2.08 -3.84
N ALA A 93 29.30 0.77 -3.62
CA ALA A 93 28.66 -0.31 -4.36
C ALA A 93 27.24 -0.68 -3.86
N ALA A 94 26.73 0.02 -2.84
CA ALA A 94 25.44 -0.25 -2.20
C ALA A 94 24.22 -0.11 -3.12
N GLY A 95 24.34 0.61 -4.24
CA GLY A 95 23.21 0.96 -5.11
C GLY A 95 22.48 -0.23 -5.75
N ASN A 96 23.09 -1.42 -5.77
CA ASN A 96 22.55 -2.62 -6.41
C ASN A 96 22.52 -3.88 -5.52
N ALA A 97 22.82 -3.77 -4.23
CA ALA A 97 22.86 -4.93 -3.35
C ALA A 97 21.44 -5.45 -3.05
N GLY A 98 21.04 -6.55 -3.72
CA GLY A 98 20.07 -7.50 -3.17
C GLY A 98 18.59 -7.26 -3.42
N LYS A 99 18.15 -6.26 -4.21
CA LYS A 99 16.72 -6.11 -4.54
C LYS A 99 16.25 -7.31 -5.37
N ARG A 100 15.40 -8.16 -4.79
CA ARG A 100 14.79 -9.30 -5.48
C ARG A 100 13.77 -8.77 -6.49
N GLY A 101 13.81 -9.29 -7.71
CA GLY A 101 12.75 -9.00 -8.68
C GLY A 101 11.40 -9.49 -8.14
N MET A 102 10.41 -8.59 -8.09
CA MET A 102 9.04 -8.92 -7.74
C MET A 102 8.12 -8.27 -8.78
N HIS A 103 7.35 -9.11 -9.47
CA HIS A 103 6.28 -8.67 -10.35
C HIS A 103 4.95 -9.04 -9.72
N SER A 104 4.06 -8.06 -9.56
CA SER A 104 2.71 -8.28 -9.05
C SER A 104 1.71 -7.68 -10.04
N ALA A 105 0.65 -8.43 -10.32
CA ALA A 105 -0.44 -8.01 -11.18
C ALA A 105 -1.76 -8.50 -10.59
N SER A 106 -2.80 -7.68 -10.70
CA SER A 106 -4.15 -8.04 -10.29
C SER A 106 -5.10 -7.84 -11.47
N GLY A 107 -5.98 -8.80 -11.69
CA GLY A 107 -7.09 -8.71 -12.63
C GLY A 107 -8.41 -8.74 -11.88
N ALA A 108 -9.44 -8.12 -12.44
CA ALA A 108 -10.77 -8.12 -11.86
C ALA A 108 -11.86 -8.05 -12.94
N PHE A 109 -13.02 -8.59 -12.60
CA PHE A 109 -14.26 -8.41 -13.34
C PHE A 109 -15.17 -7.52 -12.50
N TRP A 110 -15.27 -6.25 -12.87
CA TRP A 110 -15.89 -5.20 -12.06
C TRP A 110 -16.49 -4.08 -12.93
N ASP A 111 -17.15 -3.11 -12.32
CA ASP A 111 -17.61 -1.91 -13.02
C ASP A 111 -16.45 -0.93 -13.25
N VAL A 112 -15.99 -0.83 -14.50
CA VAL A 112 -14.84 0.00 -14.89
C VAL A 112 -15.01 1.50 -14.61
N ASN A 113 -16.24 1.97 -14.36
CA ASN A 113 -16.50 3.39 -14.11
C ASN A 113 -16.45 3.75 -12.62
N ARG A 114 -16.60 2.77 -11.73
CA ARG A 114 -16.81 3.01 -10.29
C ARG A 114 -15.86 2.22 -9.40
N ASP A 115 -15.45 1.05 -9.85
CA ASP A 115 -14.53 0.16 -9.15
C ASP A 115 -13.10 0.44 -9.63
N GLY A 116 -12.14 0.13 -8.77
CA GLY A 116 -10.75 0.38 -9.13
C GLY A 116 -9.77 -0.11 -8.08
N MET A 117 -8.50 0.02 -8.45
CA MET A 117 -7.37 -0.36 -7.62
C MET A 117 -6.28 0.69 -7.74
N TRP A 118 -5.60 0.91 -6.63
CA TRP A 118 -4.41 1.76 -6.54
C TRP A 118 -3.31 1.00 -5.82
N THR A 119 -2.08 1.12 -6.31
CA THR A 119 -0.90 0.48 -5.72
C THR A 119 0.15 1.53 -5.39
N PHE A 120 0.79 1.34 -4.24
CA PHE A 120 1.78 2.24 -3.67
C PHE A 120 2.98 1.46 -3.15
N LYS A 121 4.17 1.90 -3.56
CA LYS A 121 5.42 1.44 -2.96
C LYS A 121 5.88 2.49 -1.97
N TYR A 122 5.98 2.11 -0.70
CA TYR A 122 6.41 3.03 0.37
C TYR A 122 7.92 3.31 0.27
N PRO A 123 8.33 4.58 0.20
CA PRO A 123 9.74 4.94 0.00
C PRO A 123 10.58 4.89 1.28
N GLY A 124 9.98 5.00 2.48
CA GLY A 124 10.72 5.20 3.74
C GLY A 124 11.31 3.93 4.37
N ALA A 125 11.24 2.80 3.67
CA ALA A 125 11.67 1.50 4.17
C ALA A 125 12.99 1.00 3.56
N GLU A 126 13.43 1.59 2.44
CA GLU A 126 14.56 1.07 1.66
C GLU A 126 15.87 1.03 2.47
N GLU A 127 16.16 2.08 3.24
CA GLU A 127 17.36 2.16 4.09
C GLU A 127 17.39 1.11 5.21
N ARG A 128 16.24 0.52 5.52
CA ARG A 128 16.06 -0.53 6.54
C ARG A 128 16.14 -1.94 5.94
N GLY A 129 16.49 -2.05 4.65
CA GLY A 129 16.60 -3.32 3.94
C GLY A 129 15.25 -4.01 3.73
N LEU A 130 14.16 -3.24 3.62
CA LEU A 130 12.83 -3.78 3.33
C LEU A 130 12.08 -2.91 2.30
N ASP A 131 11.24 -3.55 1.50
CA ASP A 131 10.24 -2.89 0.66
C ASP A 131 8.85 -3.12 1.26
N VAL A 132 8.00 -2.10 1.22
CA VAL A 132 6.56 -2.25 1.50
C VAL A 132 5.77 -1.86 0.27
N VAL A 133 4.91 -2.76 -0.19
CA VAL A 133 3.97 -2.52 -1.28
C VAL A 133 2.56 -2.68 -0.74
N VAL A 134 1.74 -1.64 -0.91
CA VAL A 134 0.34 -1.60 -0.53
C VAL A 134 -0.52 -1.52 -1.79
N SER A 135 -1.56 -2.34 -1.85
CA SER A 135 -2.61 -2.24 -2.87
C SER A 135 -3.96 -2.07 -2.21
N VAL A 136 -4.68 -1.02 -2.61
CA VAL A 136 -6.05 -0.72 -2.17
C VAL A 136 -6.97 -0.94 -3.35
N THR A 137 -7.97 -1.79 -3.19
CA THR A 137 -9.04 -1.99 -4.17
C THR A 137 -10.36 -1.54 -3.56
N TRP A 138 -11.19 -0.86 -4.35
CA TRP A 138 -12.52 -0.43 -3.95
C TRP A 138 -13.58 -0.95 -4.92
N PHE A 139 -14.76 -1.22 -4.36
CA PHE A 139 -15.95 -1.64 -5.08
C PHE A 139 -17.12 -0.77 -4.65
N ALA A 140 -17.71 -0.01 -5.57
CA ALA A 140 -18.89 0.79 -5.31
C ALA A 140 -20.13 -0.11 -5.14
N LEU A 141 -21.00 0.23 -4.20
CA LEU A 141 -22.21 -0.56 -3.91
C LEU A 141 -23.49 -0.02 -4.55
N SER A 142 -23.45 1.20 -5.07
CA SER A 142 -24.62 1.89 -5.64
C SER A 142 -24.24 2.76 -6.82
#